data_AF-A0AAN6EFP9-F1
#
_entry.id   AF-A0AAN6EFP9-F1
#
_cell.length_a   1.000
_cell.length_b   1.000
_cell.length_c   1.000
_cell.angle_alpha   90.00
_cell.angle_beta   90.00
_cell.angle_gamma   90.00
#
_symmetry.space_group_name_H-M   'P 1'
#
loop_
_entity.id
_entity.type
_entity.pdbx_description
1 polymer ?
#
loop_
_entity_poly.entity_id
_entity_poly.type
_entity_poly.pdbx_seq_one_letter_code
_entity_poly.pdbx_strand_id
1 'polypeptide(L)'
;MRVGLVSQLVFLYAQAGLIQGKPVLRGLDPRLASRYEPSSDNMFACLDGSQRIPFGRVNDDYCDCADGSDEPGTSACPNGTFFCANAGHVPGTLSASRVNDGVCDYDV
;
A
#
# COMPACT_ATOMS: atom_id res chain seq x y z
N MET A 1 0.98 57.27 -31.91
CA MET A 1 1.73 56.03 -32.19
C MET A 1 1.08 54.91 -31.38
N ARG A 2 0.62 53.86 -32.07
CA ARG A 2 -0.02 52.65 -31.50
C ARG A 2 1.05 51.71 -30.94
N VAL A 3 0.73 50.99 -29.86
CA VAL A 3 0.73 49.51 -29.62
C VAL A 3 0.41 49.35 -28.11
N GLY A 4 -0.49 48.51 -27.60
CA GLY A 4 -1.33 47.43 -28.13
C GLY A 4 -1.93 46.68 -26.93
N LEU A 5 -3.22 46.38 -27.00
CA LEU A 5 -4.02 45.64 -26.02
C LEU A 5 -3.76 44.13 -26.19
N VAL A 6 -3.40 43.40 -25.13
CA VAL A 6 -3.47 41.92 -25.08
C VAL A 6 -4.33 41.57 -23.86
N SER A 7 -5.65 41.59 -24.01
CA SER A 7 -6.50 40.44 -24.38
C SER A 7 -6.48 39.34 -23.32
N GLN A 8 -7.61 39.25 -22.60
CA GLN A 8 -7.92 38.21 -21.63
C GLN A 8 -7.82 36.83 -22.27
N LEU A 9 -6.99 35.95 -21.71
CA LEU A 9 -7.09 34.51 -21.96
C LEU A 9 -7.07 33.78 -20.63
N VAL A 10 -8.23 33.19 -20.36
CA VAL A 10 -8.58 32.33 -19.26
C VAL A 10 -7.54 31.21 -19.13
N PHE A 11 -6.82 31.16 -18.01
CA PHE A 11 -6.13 29.96 -17.60
C PHE A 11 -7.16 28.94 -17.08
N LEU A 12 -7.91 28.35 -18.02
CA LEU A 12 -8.60 27.09 -17.83
C LEU A 12 -7.51 26.01 -17.77
N TYR A 13 -6.84 25.91 -16.63
CA TYR A 13 -6.12 24.70 -16.30
C TYR A 13 -7.17 23.62 -16.07
N ALA A 14 -7.49 22.90 -17.14
CA ALA A 14 -8.06 21.57 -17.00
C ALA A 14 -7.10 20.80 -16.10
N GLN A 15 -7.45 20.64 -14.82
CA GLN A 15 -6.88 19.58 -14.02
C GLN A 15 -7.35 18.30 -14.68
N ALA A 16 -6.56 17.80 -15.62
CA ALA A 16 -6.56 16.40 -15.96
C ALA A 16 -6.36 15.68 -14.63
N GLY A 17 -7.45 15.19 -14.04
CA GLY A 17 -7.41 14.34 -12.88
C GLY A 17 -6.53 13.16 -13.27
N LEU A 18 -5.31 13.13 -12.75
CA LEU A 18 -4.50 11.94 -12.81
C LEU A 18 -5.35 10.85 -12.15
N ILE A 19 -5.69 9.80 -12.90
CA ILE A 19 -6.14 8.54 -12.30
C ILE A 19 -4.92 7.97 -11.59
N GLN A 20 -4.55 8.55 -10.44
CA GLN A 20 -3.55 7.97 -9.56
C GLN A 20 -4.26 6.79 -8.91
N GLY A 21 -4.08 5.59 -9.50
CA GLY A 21 -4.43 4.36 -8.81
C GLY A 21 -3.76 4.38 -7.45
N LYS A 22 -4.50 4.05 -6.39
CA LYS A 22 -3.95 4.02 -5.04
C LYS A 22 -2.71 3.11 -5.04
N PRO A 23 -1.57 3.56 -4.48
CA PRO A 23 -0.38 2.72 -4.42
C PRO A 23 -0.72 1.42 -3.67
N VAL A 24 -0.45 0.29 -4.32
CA VAL A 24 -0.69 -1.03 -3.75
C VAL A 24 0.43 -1.32 -2.76
N LEU A 25 0.08 -1.60 -1.50
CA LEU A 25 1.05 -2.05 -0.50
C LEU A 25 1.63 -3.40 -0.91
N ARG A 26 2.96 -3.52 -0.90
CA ARG A 26 3.65 -4.76 -1.23
C ARG A 26 3.11 -5.89 -0.35
N GLY A 27 2.82 -7.04 -0.96
CA GLY A 27 2.37 -8.23 -0.24
C GLY A 27 0.95 -8.15 0.33
N LEU A 28 0.23 -7.03 0.14
CA LEU A 28 -1.16 -6.93 0.55
C LEU A 28 -2.08 -7.57 -0.48
N ASP A 29 -2.99 -8.44 -0.02
CA ASP A 29 -4.10 -8.92 -0.84
C ASP A 29 -4.99 -7.72 -1.25
N PRO A 30 -5.20 -7.46 -2.56
CA PRO A 30 -6.01 -6.33 -3.03
C PRO A 30 -7.42 -6.28 -2.44
N ARG A 31 -7.98 -7.42 -2.00
CA ARG A 31 -9.29 -7.50 -1.34
C ARG A 31 -9.31 -6.83 0.03
N LEU A 32 -8.14 -6.66 0.66
CA LEU A 32 -7.97 -6.01 1.96
C LEU A 32 -7.54 -4.54 1.85
N ALA A 33 -7.32 -4.00 0.64
CA ALA A 33 -6.79 -2.65 0.44
C ALA A 33 -7.54 -1.55 1.23
N SER A 34 -8.87 -1.63 1.28
CA SER A 34 -9.71 -0.66 2.02
C SER A 34 -9.50 -0.67 3.54
N ARG A 35 -8.92 -1.75 4.09
CA ARG A 35 -8.60 -1.90 5.51
C ARG A 35 -7.24 -1.31 5.89
N TYR A 36 -6.42 -0.99 4.89
CA TYR A 36 -5.07 -0.45 5.04
C TYR A 36 -5.00 1.01 4.57
N GLU A 37 -6.10 1.75 4.68
CA GLU A 37 -6.12 3.19 4.48
C GLU A 37 -5.81 3.87 5.82
N PRO A 38 -4.86 4.83 5.87
CA PRO A 38 -4.62 5.58 7.09
C PRO A 38 -5.86 6.36 7.50
N SER A 39 -6.11 6.44 8.80
CA SER A 39 -7.09 7.38 9.34
C SER A 39 -6.64 8.83 9.18
N SER A 40 -7.53 9.79 9.46
CA SER A 40 -7.25 11.23 9.31
C SER A 40 -6.07 11.76 10.14
N ASP A 41 -5.73 11.07 11.23
CA ASP A 41 -4.57 11.31 12.10
C ASP A 41 -3.32 10.50 11.68
N ASN A 42 -3.31 9.92 10.48
CA ASN A 42 -2.22 9.13 9.91
C ASN A 42 -1.87 7.87 10.72
N MET A 43 -2.89 7.18 11.24
CA MET A 43 -2.74 5.95 12.01
C MET A 43 -3.33 4.75 11.24
N PHE A 44 -2.79 3.57 11.53
CA PHE A 44 -3.34 2.27 11.16
C PHE A 44 -3.93 1.61 12.41
N ALA A 45 -5.06 0.91 12.25
CA ALA A 45 -5.61 0.08 13.32
C ALA A 45 -5.31 -1.38 12.98
N CYS A 46 -4.66 -2.11 13.89
CA CYS A 46 -4.46 -3.55 13.74
C CYS A 46 -5.81 -4.22 13.48
N LEU A 47 -5.85 -5.24 12.63
CA LEU A 47 -7.12 -5.80 12.14
C LEU A 47 -7.87 -6.60 13.21
N ASP A 48 -7.16 -7.08 14.24
CA ASP A 48 -7.71 -7.64 15.47
C ASP A 48 -8.32 -6.59 16.42
N GLY A 49 -8.10 -5.30 16.16
CA GLY A 49 -8.58 -4.19 16.98
C GLY A 49 -7.82 -3.98 18.29
N SER A 50 -6.66 -4.64 18.47
CA SER A 50 -5.87 -4.57 19.70
C SER A 50 -5.28 -3.19 19.98
N GLN A 51 -4.78 -2.52 18.94
CA GLN A 51 -4.14 -1.20 19.04
C GLN A 51 -4.16 -0.41 17.73
N ARG A 52 -3.68 0.84 17.80
CA ARG A 52 -3.41 1.70 16.66
C ARG A 52 -1.93 2.09 16.64
N ILE A 53 -1.32 2.08 15.47
CA ILE A 53 0.08 2.45 15.23
C ILE A 53 0.15 3.57 14.19
N PRO A 54 1.23 4.38 14.14
CA PRO A 54 1.42 5.30 13.03
C PRO A 54 1.44 4.55 11.70
N PHE A 55 0.78 5.05 10.66
CA PHE A 55 0.70 4.35 9.37
C PHE A 55 2.06 4.09 8.73
N GLY A 56 3.06 4.93 9.03
CA GLY A 56 4.44 4.73 8.60
C GLY A 56 5.14 3.52 9.20
N ARG A 57 4.51 2.81 10.15
CA ARG A 57 4.98 1.53 10.68
C ARG A 57 4.41 0.31 9.96
N VAL A 58 3.52 0.52 8.99
CA VAL A 58 3.09 -0.58 8.12
C VAL A 58 4.23 -0.90 7.16
N ASN A 59 4.67 -2.15 7.14
CA ASN A 59 5.83 -2.65 6.41
C ASN A 59 7.14 -1.94 6.78
N ASP A 60 7.39 -1.75 8.07
CA ASP A 60 8.64 -1.14 8.57
C ASP A 60 9.69 -2.16 9.06
N ASP A 61 9.47 -3.45 8.76
CA ASP A 61 10.28 -4.60 9.20
C ASP A 61 10.24 -4.83 10.73
N TYR A 62 9.23 -4.28 11.43
CA TYR A 62 8.97 -4.54 12.84
C TYR A 62 7.53 -5.02 13.07
N CYS A 63 7.35 -6.03 13.93
CA CYS A 63 6.01 -6.56 14.21
C CYS A 63 5.38 -5.84 15.41
N ASP A 64 4.58 -4.80 15.13
CA ASP A 64 3.84 -4.05 16.14
C ASP A 64 2.45 -4.62 16.43
N CYS A 65 1.76 -5.20 15.44
CA CYS A 65 0.43 -5.78 15.65
C CYS A 65 0.53 -7.27 16.02
N ALA A 66 -0.20 -7.70 17.06
CA ALA A 66 -0.20 -9.09 17.50
C ALA A 66 -0.77 -10.06 16.45
N ASP A 67 -1.67 -9.58 15.60
CA ASP A 67 -2.23 -10.32 14.46
C ASP A 67 -1.35 -10.27 13.20
N GLY A 68 -0.23 -9.55 13.24
CA GLY A 68 0.72 -9.36 12.14
C GLY A 68 0.19 -8.53 10.98
N SER A 69 -0.93 -7.82 11.17
CA SER A 69 -1.58 -7.05 10.11
C SER A 69 -0.85 -5.79 9.70
N ASP A 70 0.18 -5.37 10.41
CA ASP A 70 1.03 -4.24 10.02
C ASP A 70 2.11 -4.63 9.00
N GLU A 71 2.43 -5.92 8.86
CA GLU A 71 3.56 -6.39 8.05
C GLU A 71 3.16 -7.33 6.88
N PRO A 72 2.21 -6.95 5.99
CA PRO A 72 1.84 -7.78 4.83
C PRO A 72 2.96 -7.93 3.80
N GLY A 73 3.96 -7.05 3.83
CA GLY A 73 5.01 -6.88 2.85
C GLY A 73 6.40 -7.25 3.32
N THR A 74 6.56 -7.80 4.52
CA THR A 74 7.86 -8.15 5.12
C THR A 74 7.81 -9.54 5.76
N SER A 75 8.91 -9.96 6.38
CA SER A 75 9.01 -11.20 7.16
C SER A 75 8.91 -10.97 8.68
N ALA A 76 8.58 -9.76 9.13
CA ALA A 76 8.76 -9.35 10.52
C ALA A 76 7.76 -10.03 11.49
N CYS A 77 6.54 -10.34 11.03
CA CYS A 77 5.52 -11.00 11.85
C CYS A 77 5.47 -12.52 11.60
N PRO A 78 5.67 -13.38 12.63
CA PRO A 78 5.68 -14.84 12.47
C PRO A 78 4.36 -15.45 11.94
N ASN A 79 3.24 -14.81 12.24
CA ASN A 79 1.89 -15.16 11.78
C ASN A 79 1.47 -14.38 10.52
N GLY A 80 2.36 -13.57 9.94
CA GLY A 80 2.10 -12.78 8.75
C GLY A 80 1.98 -13.62 7.48
N THR A 81 1.36 -13.02 6.48
CA THR A 81 1.17 -13.61 5.15
C THR A 81 1.51 -12.60 4.07
N PHE A 82 2.08 -13.07 2.96
CA PHE A 82 2.47 -12.24 1.83
C PHE A 82 1.73 -12.65 0.56
N PHE A 83 0.97 -11.73 -0.03
CA PHE A 83 0.21 -11.98 -1.24
C PHE A 83 1.08 -11.86 -2.51
N CYS A 84 1.03 -12.92 -3.33
CA CYS A 84 1.67 -12.96 -4.63
C CYS A 84 0.61 -12.87 -5.72
N ALA A 85 0.62 -11.77 -6.49
CA ALA A 85 -0.33 -11.58 -7.58
C ALA A 85 -0.14 -12.57 -8.73
N ASN A 86 1.07 -13.12 -8.89
CA ASN A 86 1.43 -14.11 -9.90
C ASN A 86 0.90 -13.76 -11.29
N ALA A 87 1.28 -12.59 -11.82
CA ALA A 87 0.75 -12.09 -13.09
C ALA A 87 0.93 -13.11 -14.23
N GLY A 88 -0.17 -13.47 -14.90
CA GLY A 88 -0.18 -14.53 -15.91
C GLY A 88 -0.39 -15.96 -15.35
N HIS A 89 -0.54 -16.09 -14.03
CA HIS A 89 -0.83 -17.32 -13.32
C HIS A 89 -1.90 -17.10 -12.22
N VAL A 90 -2.11 -18.09 -11.35
CA VAL A 90 -3.09 -18.02 -10.26
C VAL A 90 -2.45 -17.30 -9.08
N PRO A 91 -3.11 -16.28 -8.48
CA PRO A 91 -2.61 -15.63 -7.28
C PRO A 91 -2.51 -16.60 -6.10
N GLY A 92 -1.49 -16.40 -5.27
CA GLY A 92 -1.22 -17.23 -4.11
C GLY A 92 -0.77 -16.43 -2.89
N THR A 93 -0.44 -17.12 -1.81
CA THR A 93 -0.01 -16.49 -0.55
C THR A 93 1.11 -17.29 0.08
N LEU A 94 2.16 -16.59 0.50
CA LEU A 94 3.28 -17.16 1.25
C LEU A 94 3.14 -16.87 2.74
N SER A 95 3.75 -17.73 3.56
CA SER A 95 4.06 -17.36 4.95
C SER A 95 5.10 -16.24 4.97
N ALA A 96 4.97 -15.28 5.88
CA ALA A 96 5.94 -14.22 6.07
C ALA A 96 7.38 -14.74 6.28
N SER A 97 7.54 -15.92 6.88
CA SER A 97 8.85 -16.58 7.07
C SER A 97 9.63 -16.87 5.78
N ARG A 98 8.94 -16.91 4.63
CA ARG A 98 9.54 -17.13 3.30
C ARG A 98 9.83 -15.83 2.54
N VAL A 99 9.41 -14.70 3.07
CA VAL A 99 9.67 -13.40 2.45
C VAL A 99 11.13 -13.05 2.71
N ASN A 100 11.88 -12.77 1.64
CA ASN A 100 13.29 -12.35 1.70
C ASN A 100 14.23 -13.35 2.42
N ASP A 101 13.91 -14.66 2.40
CA ASP A 101 14.72 -15.71 3.05
C ASP A 101 15.92 -16.21 2.22
N GLY A 102 16.08 -15.68 1.00
CA GLY A 102 17.14 -16.04 0.06
C GLY A 102 16.81 -17.24 -0.84
N VAL A 103 15.58 -17.76 -0.77
CA VAL A 103 15.07 -18.85 -1.60
C VAL A 103 13.92 -18.35 -2.48
N CYS A 104 13.77 -18.91 -3.68
CA CYS A 104 12.64 -18.63 -4.56
C CYS A 104 11.54 -19.69 -4.35
N ASP A 105 10.35 -19.28 -3.89
CA ASP A 105 9.18 -20.14 -3.79
C ASP A 105 8.41 -20.22 -5.11
N TYR A 106 8.61 -21.28 -5.89
CA TYR A 106 7.92 -21.49 -7.16
C TYR A 106 6.51 -22.11 -7.02
N ASP A 107 6.17 -22.58 -5.83
CA ASP A 107 4.93 -23.30 -5.55
C ASP A 107 3.80 -22.37 -5.04
N VAL A 108 3.98 -21.04 -5.12
CA VAL A 108 2.97 -20.03 -4.74
C VAL A 108 2.10 -19.61 -5.90
#